data_AF-A0A1X6N385-F1
#
_entry.id   AF-A0A1X6N385-F1
#
_cell.length_a   1.000
_cell.length_b   1.000
_cell.length_c   1.000
_cell.angle_alpha   90.00
_cell.angle_beta   90.00
_cell.angle_gamma   90.00
#
_symmetry.space_group_name_H-M   'P 1'
#
loop_
_entity.id
_entity.type
_entity.pdbx_description
1 polymer ?
#
loop_
_entity_poly.entity_id
_entity_poly.type
_entity_poly.pdbx_seq_one_letter_code
_entity_poly.pdbx_strand_id
1 'polypeptide(L)'
;MAERTDNLLDRLFPLPSAAPSPLCPGRFPGITHASKVAVTEVLKANHLERHSFTNEHGFHNHASHHLLAAFALGAPARVFSAIYEVQMGRTRPASKISKSITRETFWYHIGDRTFYEGYLLYFSDVVLKDGAASAIEEYIFAKSANFHDTAKVPRRMMNRHFAMLYHPMIYLAYGLEFGIPGLVAEGE
;
A
#
# COMPACT_ATOMS: atom_id res chain seq x y z
N MET A 1 -18.21 -10.54 12.84
CA MET A 1 -17.75 -9.99 11.53
C MET A 1 -16.93 -8.73 11.76
N ALA A 2 -17.46 -7.69 12.43
CA ALA A 2 -16.75 -6.44 12.76
C ALA A 2 -15.42 -6.64 13.52
N GLU A 3 -15.42 -7.42 14.60
CA GLU A 3 -14.21 -7.69 15.42
C GLU A 3 -13.10 -8.45 14.65
N ARG A 4 -13.48 -9.21 13.62
CA ARG A 4 -12.53 -9.94 12.75
C ARG A 4 -11.92 -9.02 11.69
N THR A 5 -12.67 -8.02 11.22
CA THR A 5 -12.18 -6.96 10.32
C THR A 5 -11.28 -5.97 11.04
N ASP A 6 -11.59 -5.61 12.29
CA ASP A 6 -10.77 -4.69 13.08
C ASP A 6 -9.38 -5.28 13.37
N ASN A 7 -9.34 -6.57 13.73
CA ASN A 7 -8.08 -7.30 13.93
C ASN A 7 -7.22 -7.36 12.66
N LEU A 8 -7.85 -7.49 11.48
CA LEU A 8 -7.14 -7.52 10.20
C LEU A 8 -6.55 -6.14 9.87
N LEU A 9 -7.34 -5.10 10.02
CA LEU A 9 -6.93 -3.73 9.73
C LEU A 9 -5.78 -3.29 10.64
N ASP A 10 -5.82 -3.65 11.91
CA ASP A 10 -4.73 -3.36 12.87
C ASP A 10 -3.43 -4.10 12.51
N ARG A 11 -3.53 -5.29 11.91
CA ARG A 11 -2.35 -6.03 11.41
C ARG A 11 -1.78 -5.45 10.12
N LEU A 12 -2.64 -4.90 9.25
CA LEU A 12 -2.21 -4.22 8.03
C LEU A 12 -1.63 -2.83 8.32
N PHE A 13 -2.19 -2.13 9.31
CA PHE A 13 -1.79 -0.78 9.69
C PHE A 13 -1.45 -0.70 11.18
N PRO A 14 -0.35 -1.35 11.62
CA PRO A 14 0.18 -1.15 12.96
C PRO A 14 0.77 0.27 13.08
N LEU A 15 1.11 0.66 14.30
CA LEU A 15 1.84 1.92 14.52
C LEU A 15 3.18 1.88 13.75
N PRO A 16 3.59 2.99 13.10
CA PRO A 16 4.86 3.05 12.38
C PRO A 16 6.04 2.56 13.24
N SER A 17 6.76 1.57 12.70
CA SER A 17 7.93 0.95 13.31
C SER A 17 9.12 1.92 13.32
N ALA A 18 10.21 1.55 14.00
CA ALA A 18 11.48 2.27 13.84
C ALA A 18 12.07 2.01 12.43
N ALA A 19 13.03 2.83 12.01
CA ALA A 19 13.73 2.61 10.76
C ALA A 19 14.34 1.18 10.74
N PRO A 20 14.19 0.41 9.63
CA PRO A 20 14.64 -0.98 9.58
C PRO A 20 16.15 -1.17 9.72
N SER A 21 16.92 -0.12 9.43
CA SER A 21 18.38 -0.11 9.46
C SER A 21 18.89 1.27 9.84
N PRO A 22 20.05 1.38 10.51
CA PRO A 22 20.71 2.68 10.72
C PRO A 22 21.16 3.37 9.43
N LEU A 23 21.15 2.67 8.29
CA LEU A 23 21.43 3.24 6.97
C LEU A 23 20.22 3.96 6.35
N CYS A 24 19.02 3.76 6.89
CA CYS A 24 17.84 4.48 6.44
C CYS A 24 17.93 5.97 6.83
N PRO A 25 17.31 6.89 6.07
CA PRO A 25 17.22 8.29 6.45
C PRO A 25 16.70 8.46 7.88
N GLY A 26 17.40 9.29 8.66
CA GLY A 26 16.98 9.59 10.03
C GLY A 26 15.67 10.38 10.04
N ARG A 27 14.75 10.00 10.94
CA ARG A 27 13.53 10.76 11.18
C ARG A 27 13.83 11.98 12.05
N PHE A 28 13.14 13.08 11.78
CA PHE A 28 13.34 14.32 12.53
C PHE A 28 12.74 14.22 13.94
N PRO A 29 13.24 15.00 14.90
CA PRO A 29 12.64 15.10 16.23
C PRO A 29 11.16 15.54 16.16
N GLY A 30 10.35 15.13 17.15
CA GLY A 30 8.93 15.52 17.26
C GLY A 30 7.94 14.37 17.17
N ILE A 31 8.40 13.17 16.77
CA ILE A 31 7.57 11.96 16.79
C ILE A 31 7.23 11.57 18.24
N THR A 32 5.94 11.51 18.52
CA THR A 32 5.35 11.08 19.81
C THR A 32 4.42 9.88 19.61
N HIS A 33 4.05 9.20 20.70
CA HIS A 33 3.01 8.16 20.64
C HIS A 33 1.69 8.71 20.05
N ALA A 34 1.28 9.91 20.46
CA ALA A 34 0.09 10.56 19.91
C ALA A 34 0.19 10.78 18.39
N SER A 35 1.36 11.20 17.88
CA SER A 35 1.56 11.34 16.43
C SER A 35 1.49 10.00 15.69
N LYS A 36 2.03 8.91 16.28
CA LYS A 36 1.95 7.56 15.71
C LYS A 36 0.51 7.09 15.61
N VAL A 37 -0.27 7.25 16.67
CA VAL A 37 -1.69 6.89 16.67
C VAL A 37 -2.43 7.70 15.62
N ALA A 38 -2.26 9.03 15.61
CA ALA A 38 -2.98 9.89 14.68
C ALA A 38 -2.67 9.59 13.20
N VAL A 39 -1.40 9.38 12.83
CA VAL A 39 -1.08 9.02 11.43
C VAL A 39 -1.63 7.64 11.06
N THR A 40 -1.62 6.70 11.99
CA THR A 40 -2.13 5.33 11.77
C THR A 40 -3.63 5.33 11.52
N GLU A 41 -4.41 6.05 12.34
CA GLU A 41 -5.86 6.14 12.17
C GLU A 41 -6.24 6.78 10.82
N VAL A 42 -5.48 7.79 10.39
CA VAL A 42 -5.69 8.40 9.08
C VAL A 42 -5.30 7.46 7.93
N LEU A 43 -4.23 6.67 8.07
CA LEU A 43 -3.86 5.66 7.07
C LEU A 43 -4.92 4.57 6.95
N LYS A 44 -5.49 4.10 8.08
CA LYS A 44 -6.61 3.17 8.10
C LYS A 44 -7.84 3.75 7.41
N ALA A 45 -8.21 4.99 7.72
CA ALA A 45 -9.31 5.68 7.06
C ALA A 45 -9.07 5.78 5.54
N ASN A 46 -7.86 6.15 5.12
CA ASN A 46 -7.51 6.19 3.71
C ASN A 46 -7.65 4.82 3.03
N HIS A 47 -7.15 3.74 3.65
CA HIS A 47 -7.26 2.38 3.12
C HIS A 47 -8.72 1.91 2.97
N LEU A 48 -9.56 2.20 3.97
CA LEU A 48 -10.96 1.77 3.96
C LEU A 48 -11.87 2.60 3.06
N GLU A 49 -11.64 3.91 3.03
CA GLU A 49 -12.60 4.86 2.46
C GLU A 49 -12.18 5.36 1.07
N ARG A 50 -10.88 5.28 0.73
CA ARG A 50 -10.32 5.89 -0.48
C ARG A 50 -9.70 4.85 -1.39
N HIS A 51 -9.98 5.00 -2.68
CA HIS A 51 -9.40 4.15 -3.70
C HIS A 51 -7.93 4.56 -3.95
N SER A 52 -7.03 3.59 -4.20
CA SER A 52 -5.61 3.86 -4.45
C SER A 52 -5.32 4.55 -5.78
N PHE A 53 -6.23 4.46 -6.75
CA PHE A 53 -6.30 5.41 -7.87
C PHE A 53 -7.24 6.60 -7.60
N THR A 54 -6.82 7.81 -8.00
CA THR A 54 -7.61 9.05 -7.96
C THR A 54 -8.56 9.18 -9.14
N ASN A 55 -8.29 8.49 -10.24
CA ASN A 55 -9.10 8.51 -11.47
C ASN A 55 -9.02 7.19 -12.24
N GLU A 56 -9.79 7.08 -13.32
CA GLU A 56 -9.82 5.89 -14.18
C GLU A 56 -8.58 5.74 -15.08
N HIS A 57 -7.79 6.82 -15.23
CA HIS A 57 -6.52 6.81 -15.96
C HIS A 57 -5.37 6.17 -15.18
N GLY A 58 -5.57 5.85 -13.89
CA GLY A 58 -4.59 5.17 -13.03
C GLY A 58 -3.61 6.09 -12.33
N PHE A 59 -3.96 7.38 -12.14
CA PHE A 59 -3.19 8.24 -11.24
C PHE A 59 -3.39 7.77 -9.81
N HIS A 60 -2.33 7.73 -9.02
CA HIS A 60 -2.37 7.15 -7.68
C HIS A 60 -2.76 8.18 -6.62
N ASN A 61 -3.31 7.68 -5.52
CA ASN A 61 -3.63 8.39 -4.30
C ASN A 61 -2.31 8.75 -3.60
N HIS A 62 -2.17 10.01 -3.19
CA HIS A 62 -0.94 10.51 -2.60
C HIS A 62 -0.99 10.59 -1.07
N ALA A 63 -2.10 10.18 -0.45
CA ALA A 63 -2.32 10.36 0.97
C ALA A 63 -1.28 9.65 1.82
N SER A 64 -1.02 8.35 1.57
CA SER A 64 -0.14 7.53 2.39
C SER A 64 1.28 8.10 2.48
N HIS A 65 1.91 8.40 1.34
CA HIS A 65 3.26 8.93 1.33
C HIS A 65 3.34 10.40 1.77
N HIS A 66 2.31 11.22 1.55
CA HIS A 66 2.28 12.57 2.13
C HIS A 66 2.21 12.52 3.67
N LEU A 67 1.35 11.67 4.22
CA LEU A 67 1.21 11.46 5.67
C LEU A 67 2.52 10.96 6.29
N LEU A 68 3.14 9.96 5.68
CA LEU A 68 4.37 9.38 6.21
C LEU A 68 5.59 10.28 6.02
N ALA A 69 5.65 11.07 4.94
CA ALA A 69 6.66 12.11 4.79
C ALA A 69 6.54 13.17 5.91
N ALA A 70 5.33 13.66 6.17
CA ALA A 70 5.10 14.60 7.27
C ALA A 70 5.43 13.99 8.63
N PHE A 71 5.06 12.72 8.86
CA PHE A 71 5.40 11.98 10.08
C PHE A 71 6.93 11.84 10.26
N ALA A 72 7.65 11.49 9.20
CA ALA A 72 9.12 11.40 9.22
C ALA A 72 9.80 12.75 9.51
N LEU A 73 9.16 13.86 9.12
CA LEU A 73 9.59 15.22 9.43
C LEU A 73 9.17 15.71 10.84
N GLY A 74 8.56 14.84 11.67
CA GLY A 74 8.21 15.17 13.05
C GLY A 74 6.88 15.91 13.21
N ALA A 75 5.97 15.80 12.24
CA ALA A 75 4.69 16.48 12.31
C ALA A 75 3.85 16.05 13.54
N PRO A 76 3.21 17.00 14.26
CA PRO A 76 2.34 16.68 15.39
C PRO A 76 0.98 16.14 14.91
N ALA A 77 0.27 15.42 15.79
CA ALA A 77 -0.98 14.71 15.51
C ALA A 77 -2.01 15.51 14.67
N ARG A 78 -2.22 16.79 15.00
CA ARG A 78 -3.19 17.67 14.31
C ARG A 78 -2.94 17.84 12.81
N VAL A 79 -1.70 17.65 12.33
CA VAL A 79 -1.33 17.85 10.92
C VAL A 79 -1.92 16.74 10.04
N PHE A 80 -2.06 15.51 10.56
CA PHE A 80 -2.51 14.37 9.76
C PHE A 80 -3.96 14.51 9.30
N SER A 81 -4.86 14.99 10.18
CA SER A 81 -6.25 15.27 9.81
C SER A 81 -6.33 16.36 8.72
N ALA A 82 -5.54 17.43 8.84
CA ALA A 82 -5.49 18.49 7.84
C ALA A 82 -4.95 17.99 6.49
N ILE A 83 -3.92 17.12 6.49
CA ILE A 83 -3.44 16.47 5.28
C ILE A 83 -4.56 15.64 4.66
N TYR A 84 -5.25 14.81 5.44
CA TYR A 84 -6.30 13.93 4.94
C TYR A 84 -7.44 14.70 4.31
N GLU A 85 -7.92 15.77 4.94
CA GLU A 85 -8.96 16.66 4.39
C GLU A 85 -8.61 17.19 3.00
N VAL A 86 -7.35 17.58 2.77
CA VAL A 86 -6.90 18.02 1.45
C VAL A 86 -6.85 16.86 0.45
N GLN A 87 -6.38 15.68 0.87
CA GLN A 87 -6.29 14.50 0.00
C GLN A 87 -7.67 13.95 -0.36
N MET A 88 -8.64 14.07 0.54
CA MET A 88 -10.03 13.65 0.34
C MET A 88 -10.68 14.34 -0.86
N GLY A 89 -10.32 15.59 -1.16
CA GLY A 89 -10.79 16.31 -2.36
C GLY A 89 -10.09 15.91 -3.66
N ARG A 90 -9.00 15.12 -3.59
CA ARG A 90 -8.18 14.68 -4.74
C ARG A 90 -8.28 13.18 -5.02
N THR A 91 -8.95 12.45 -4.14
CA THR A 91 -9.13 11.01 -4.20
C THR A 91 -10.59 10.67 -4.45
N ARG A 92 -10.84 9.44 -4.91
CA ARG A 92 -12.20 8.93 -5.09
C ARG A 92 -12.53 7.91 -3.98
N PRO A 93 -13.81 7.67 -3.68
CA PRO A 93 -14.21 6.65 -2.71
C PRO A 93 -13.71 5.25 -3.10
N ALA A 94 -13.36 4.45 -2.10
CA ALA A 94 -13.05 3.03 -2.28
C ALA A 94 -14.20 2.29 -2.97
N SER A 95 -13.88 1.26 -3.74
CA SER A 95 -14.87 0.47 -4.46
C SER A 95 -15.15 -0.84 -3.72
N LYS A 96 -16.34 -1.41 -3.90
CA LYS A 96 -16.61 -2.75 -3.39
C LYS A 96 -15.82 -3.77 -4.21
N ILE A 97 -15.31 -4.80 -3.52
CA ILE A 97 -14.75 -5.98 -4.18
C ILE A 97 -15.86 -6.60 -5.04
N SER A 98 -15.71 -6.53 -6.35
CA SER A 98 -16.65 -7.09 -7.33
C SER A 98 -16.07 -8.29 -8.08
N LYS A 99 -14.75 -8.43 -8.08
CA LYS A 99 -14.02 -9.49 -8.75
C LYS A 99 -12.91 -9.99 -7.85
N SER A 100 -12.93 -11.26 -7.48
CA SER A 100 -11.92 -11.86 -6.63
C SER A 100 -10.69 -12.29 -7.43
N ILE A 101 -9.54 -12.26 -6.77
CA ILE A 101 -8.28 -12.80 -7.26
C ILE A 101 -7.88 -13.99 -6.39
N THR A 102 -7.40 -15.05 -7.02
CA THR A 102 -6.81 -16.21 -6.35
C THR A 102 -5.40 -16.45 -6.90
N ARG A 103 -4.66 -17.37 -6.29
CA ARG A 103 -3.32 -17.76 -6.76
C ARG A 103 -3.34 -18.25 -8.21
N GLU A 104 -4.42 -18.91 -8.62
CA GLU A 104 -4.60 -19.45 -9.96
C GLU A 104 -5.01 -18.39 -10.98
N THR A 105 -5.71 -17.34 -10.55
CA THR A 105 -6.27 -16.31 -11.46
C THR A 105 -5.49 -15.01 -11.49
N PHE A 106 -4.62 -14.75 -10.51
CA PHE A 106 -3.84 -13.51 -10.40
C PHE A 106 -3.09 -13.19 -11.70
N TRP A 107 -2.46 -14.17 -12.34
CA TRP A 107 -1.70 -13.91 -13.57
C TRP A 107 -2.57 -13.50 -14.78
N TYR A 108 -3.89 -13.72 -14.74
CA TYR A 108 -4.77 -13.49 -15.89
C TYR A 108 -5.29 -12.06 -15.99
N HIS A 109 -5.32 -11.31 -14.89
CA HIS A 109 -5.97 -10.00 -14.83
C HIS A 109 -4.97 -8.87 -14.55
N ILE A 110 -3.67 -9.08 -14.74
CA ILE A 110 -2.64 -8.11 -14.37
C ILE A 110 -2.78 -6.85 -15.22
N GLY A 111 -2.88 -5.70 -14.55
CA GLY A 111 -3.10 -4.40 -15.19
C GLY A 111 -4.55 -4.09 -15.53
N ASP A 112 -5.49 -5.02 -15.31
CA ASP A 112 -6.92 -4.71 -15.37
C ASP A 112 -7.34 -4.06 -14.05
N ARG A 113 -7.48 -2.73 -14.09
CA ARG A 113 -7.85 -1.92 -12.91
C ARG A 113 -9.22 -2.28 -12.34
N THR A 114 -10.08 -2.97 -13.08
CA THR A 114 -11.38 -3.43 -12.56
C THR A 114 -11.25 -4.56 -11.54
N PHE A 115 -10.07 -5.19 -11.45
CA PHE A 115 -9.73 -6.20 -10.44
C PHE A 115 -8.93 -5.64 -9.26
N TYR A 116 -8.71 -4.31 -9.18
CA TYR A 116 -7.86 -3.68 -8.16
C TYR A 116 -8.21 -4.13 -6.74
N GLU A 117 -9.47 -3.96 -6.32
CA GLU A 117 -9.93 -4.34 -4.98
C GLU A 117 -9.75 -5.85 -4.70
N GLY A 118 -9.79 -6.68 -5.74
CA GLY A 118 -9.52 -8.11 -5.65
C GLY A 118 -8.04 -8.41 -5.43
N TYR A 119 -7.14 -7.68 -6.09
CA TYR A 119 -5.70 -7.76 -5.84
C TYR A 119 -5.36 -7.28 -4.43
N LEU A 120 -5.89 -6.13 -4.02
CA LEU A 120 -5.65 -5.58 -2.69
C LEU A 120 -5.98 -6.57 -1.58
N LEU A 121 -7.13 -7.26 -1.69
CA LEU A 121 -7.48 -8.32 -0.75
C LEU A 121 -6.50 -9.51 -0.83
N TYR A 122 -6.16 -9.95 -2.04
CA TYR A 122 -5.24 -11.06 -2.26
C TYR A 122 -3.85 -10.79 -1.67
N PHE A 123 -3.23 -9.66 -2.01
CA PHE A 123 -1.91 -9.31 -1.52
C PHE A 123 -1.90 -8.91 -0.05
N SER A 124 -3.01 -8.37 0.49
CA SER A 124 -3.16 -8.23 1.94
C SER A 124 -3.01 -9.58 2.67
N ASP A 125 -3.64 -10.65 2.17
CA ASP A 125 -3.48 -11.99 2.73
C ASP A 125 -2.06 -12.52 2.55
N VAL A 126 -1.49 -12.41 1.34
CA VAL A 126 -0.12 -12.85 1.04
C VAL A 126 0.90 -12.16 1.95
N VAL A 127 0.84 -10.84 2.08
CA VAL A 127 1.81 -10.08 2.90
C VAL A 127 1.65 -10.44 4.39
N LEU A 128 0.43 -10.61 4.88
CA LEU A 128 0.19 -10.97 6.28
C LEU A 128 0.57 -12.40 6.63
N LYS A 129 0.49 -13.32 5.66
CA LYS A 129 0.76 -14.75 5.85
C LYS A 129 2.22 -15.08 5.59
N ASP A 130 2.75 -14.63 4.46
CA ASP A 130 4.06 -15.05 3.94
C ASP A 130 5.15 -13.98 4.20
N GLY A 131 4.73 -12.76 4.56
CA GLY A 131 5.61 -11.62 4.83
C GLY A 131 5.97 -10.82 3.57
N ALA A 132 6.31 -9.54 3.76
CA ALA A 132 6.62 -8.63 2.67
C ALA A 132 7.78 -9.09 1.79
N ALA A 133 8.87 -9.59 2.38
CA ALA A 133 10.04 -10.06 1.63
C ALA A 133 9.69 -11.22 0.69
N SER A 134 9.01 -12.26 1.21
CA SER A 134 8.56 -13.40 0.41
C SER A 134 7.62 -12.98 -0.71
N ALA A 135 6.68 -12.08 -0.43
CA ALA A 135 5.75 -11.55 -1.42
C ALA A 135 6.50 -10.81 -2.55
N ILE A 136 7.45 -9.94 -2.21
CA ILE A 136 8.22 -9.19 -3.21
C ILE A 136 9.06 -10.15 -4.08
N GLU A 137 9.74 -11.12 -3.46
CA GLU A 137 10.53 -12.10 -4.17
C GLU A 137 9.66 -12.94 -5.13
N GLU A 138 8.51 -13.43 -4.70
CA GLU A 138 7.63 -14.27 -5.52
C GLU A 138 6.95 -13.49 -6.64
N TYR A 139 6.40 -12.31 -6.35
CA TYR A 139 5.49 -11.61 -7.25
C TYR A 139 6.14 -10.49 -8.05
N ILE A 140 7.30 -9.96 -7.62
CA ILE A 140 8.00 -8.87 -8.31
C ILE A 140 9.31 -9.37 -8.93
N PHE A 141 10.18 -10.04 -8.17
CA PHE A 141 11.56 -10.34 -8.62
C PHE A 141 11.72 -11.71 -9.28
N ALA A 142 10.87 -12.68 -8.96
CA ALA A 142 10.99 -14.03 -9.49
C ALA A 142 11.11 -14.04 -11.02
N LYS A 143 11.92 -14.97 -11.54
CA LYS A 143 12.06 -15.16 -12.99
C LYS A 143 10.69 -15.42 -13.64
N SER A 144 9.84 -16.20 -12.99
CA SER A 144 8.47 -16.49 -13.45
C SER A 144 7.55 -15.26 -13.44
N ALA A 145 7.80 -14.26 -12.58
CA ALA A 145 7.05 -13.00 -12.55
C ALA A 145 7.47 -12.03 -13.67
N ASN A 146 8.63 -12.24 -14.28
CA ASN A 146 9.18 -11.33 -15.29
C ASN A 146 9.26 -11.92 -16.70
N PHE A 147 9.57 -13.21 -16.81
CA PHE A 147 9.92 -13.90 -18.06
C PHE A 147 8.98 -15.07 -18.30
N HIS A 148 7.72 -14.77 -18.66
CA HIS A 148 6.72 -15.77 -19.00
C HIS A 148 6.14 -15.48 -20.39
N ASP A 149 6.91 -15.85 -21.42
CA ASP A 149 6.69 -15.42 -22.81
C ASP A 149 5.46 -16.06 -23.49
N THR A 150 4.85 -17.07 -22.86
CA THR A 150 3.65 -17.76 -23.38
C THR A 150 2.34 -17.19 -22.85
N ALA A 151 2.36 -16.20 -21.95
CA ALA A 151 1.14 -15.57 -21.44
C ALA A 151 0.59 -14.56 -22.44
N LYS A 152 -0.75 -14.48 -22.56
CA LYS A 152 -1.44 -13.46 -23.39
C LYS A 152 -1.04 -12.03 -23.01
N VAL A 153 -0.72 -11.80 -21.73
CA VAL A 153 -0.21 -10.55 -21.20
C VAL A 153 1.17 -10.83 -20.60
N PRO A 154 2.25 -10.18 -21.09
CA PRO A 154 3.55 -10.29 -20.46
C PRO A 154 3.48 -9.79 -19.01
N ARG A 155 3.93 -10.63 -18.08
CA ARG A 155 3.91 -10.31 -16.64
C ARG A 155 4.78 -9.09 -16.34
N ARG A 156 6.10 -9.19 -16.61
CA ARG A 156 7.09 -8.08 -16.51
C ARG A 156 6.93 -7.27 -15.21
N MET A 157 6.71 -7.95 -14.09
CA MET A 157 6.30 -7.30 -12.84
C MET A 157 7.29 -6.24 -12.35
N MET A 158 8.60 -6.45 -12.56
CA MET A 158 9.61 -5.44 -12.28
C MET A 158 9.33 -4.11 -13.03
N ASN A 159 8.99 -4.18 -14.32
CA ASN A 159 8.69 -2.97 -15.11
C ASN A 159 7.39 -2.32 -14.65
N ARG A 160 6.38 -3.12 -14.26
CA ARG A 160 5.11 -2.60 -13.74
C ARG A 160 5.30 -1.87 -12.42
N HIS A 161 6.22 -2.35 -11.59
CA HIS A 161 6.55 -1.72 -10.32
C HIS A 161 7.15 -0.31 -10.47
N PHE A 162 7.75 -0.01 -11.63
CA PHE A 162 8.22 1.33 -12.01
C PHE A 162 7.15 2.20 -12.71
N ALA A 163 5.95 1.67 -12.96
CA ALA A 163 4.93 2.36 -13.73
C ALA A 163 4.39 3.61 -13.00
N MET A 164 3.71 4.48 -13.76
CA MET A 164 3.01 5.66 -13.26
C MET A 164 3.86 6.53 -12.32
N LEU A 165 5.08 6.88 -12.75
CA LEU A 165 6.04 7.65 -11.94
C LEU A 165 6.37 6.96 -10.61
N TYR A 166 6.72 5.67 -10.66
CA TYR A 166 7.21 4.90 -9.51
C TYR A 166 6.20 4.69 -8.39
N HIS A 167 4.91 4.99 -8.58
CA HIS A 167 3.94 4.95 -7.47
C HIS A 167 3.83 3.59 -6.79
N PRO A 168 3.77 2.44 -7.49
CA PRO A 168 3.77 1.13 -6.83
C PRO A 168 5.01 0.95 -5.93
N MET A 169 6.18 1.38 -6.41
CA MET A 169 7.42 1.40 -5.62
C MET A 169 7.37 2.36 -4.42
N ILE A 170 6.74 3.53 -4.56
CA ILE A 170 6.57 4.48 -3.44
C ILE A 170 5.74 3.82 -2.34
N TYR A 171 4.58 3.23 -2.67
CA TYR A 171 3.76 2.49 -1.70
C TYR A 171 4.56 1.38 -1.00
N LEU A 172 5.22 0.53 -1.79
CA LEU A 172 6.02 -0.57 -1.27
C LEU A 172 7.13 -0.09 -0.34
N ALA A 173 7.90 0.92 -0.77
CA ALA A 173 9.03 1.43 0.00
C ALA A 173 8.59 2.06 1.33
N TYR A 174 7.51 2.85 1.32
CA TYR A 174 6.93 3.37 2.57
C TYR A 174 6.38 2.26 3.46
N GLY A 175 5.73 1.24 2.89
CA GLY A 175 5.29 0.06 3.65
C GLY A 175 6.45 -0.65 4.35
N LEU A 176 7.57 -0.84 3.65
CA LEU A 176 8.77 -1.45 4.23
C LEU A 176 9.46 -0.55 5.26
N GLU A 177 9.64 0.73 4.97
CA GLU A 177 10.36 1.68 5.82
C GLU A 177 9.62 1.97 7.14
N PHE A 178 8.29 1.99 7.12
CA PHE A 178 7.47 2.27 8.29
C PHE A 178 6.85 1.01 8.91
N GLY A 179 7.12 -0.17 8.35
CA GLY A 179 6.60 -1.45 8.84
C GLY A 179 5.08 -1.54 8.76
N ILE A 180 4.50 -1.12 7.63
CA ILE A 180 3.05 -1.06 7.38
C ILE A 180 2.69 -2.04 6.25
N PRO A 181 2.27 -3.28 6.58
CA PRO A 181 1.94 -4.31 5.60
C PRO A 181 0.85 -3.91 4.59
N GLY A 182 -0.12 -3.09 4.99
CA GLY A 182 -1.18 -2.60 4.10
C GLY A 182 -0.63 -1.79 2.93
N LEU A 183 0.42 -0.99 3.14
CA LEU A 183 1.06 -0.24 2.06
C LEU A 183 1.92 -1.12 1.15
N VAL A 184 2.47 -2.22 1.67
CA VAL A 184 3.14 -3.24 0.85
C VAL A 184 2.12 -3.88 -0.09
N ALA A 185 0.92 -4.21 0.41
CA ALA A 185 -0.16 -4.73 -0.41
C ALA A 185 -0.59 -3.69 -1.47
N GLU A 186 -0.86 -2.44 -1.09
CA GLU A 186 -1.29 -1.38 -2.02
C GLU A 186 -0.29 -1.06 -3.15
N GLY A 187 0.98 -1.48 -3.04
CA GLY A 187 2.05 -1.27 -4.03
C GLY A 187 2.13 -2.30 -5.18
N GLU A 188 1.05 -3.04 -5.40
CA GLU A 188 0.86 -4.12 -6.39
C GLU A 188 0.62 -3.69 -7.85
#